data_AF-A0A512D617-F1
#
_entry.id   AF-A0A512D617-F1
#
_cell.length_a   1.000
_cell.length_b   1.000
_cell.length_c   1.000
_cell.angle_alpha   90.00
_cell.angle_beta   90.00
_cell.angle_gamma   90.00
#
_symmetry.space_group_name_H-M   'P 1'
#
loop_
_entity.id
_entity.type
_entity.pdbx_description
1 polymer ?
#
loop_
_entity_poly.entity_id
_entity_poly.type
_entity_poly.pdbx_seq_one_letter_code
_entity_poly.pdbx_strand_id
1 'polypeptide(L)'
;MRHPVDQGARQRLLEAQRAEANALRKVQAAARNCDAVRSRLAAADVKLLEAQRSLVRTSGAARAALLLGVEEATLRRGLRRTDDTTSRHPTSPSSSGHIDAEADD
;
A
#
# COMPACT_ATOMS: atom_id res chain seq x y z
N MET A 1 -15.57 19.31 48.96
CA MET A 1 -16.62 18.27 49.10
C MET A 1 -16.53 17.32 47.91
N ARG A 2 -16.30 16.01 48.11
CA ARG A 2 -16.30 15.02 47.02
C ARG A 2 -17.74 14.62 46.73
N HIS A 3 -18.22 14.86 45.51
CA HIS A 3 -19.54 14.39 45.09
C HIS A 3 -19.51 12.87 44.92
N PRO A 4 -20.38 12.10 45.59
CA PRO A 4 -20.49 10.67 45.36
C PRO A 4 -20.94 10.46 43.91
N VAL A 5 -20.05 9.92 43.07
CA VAL A 5 -20.38 9.64 41.67
C VAL A 5 -21.45 8.55 41.64
N ASP A 6 -22.65 8.92 41.20
CA ASP A 6 -23.79 8.04 40.99
C ASP A 6 -23.39 6.79 40.18
N GLN A 7 -23.80 5.62 40.66
CA GLN A 7 -23.51 4.32 40.03
C GLN A 7 -23.98 4.29 38.57
N GLY A 8 -25.10 4.96 38.26
CA GLY A 8 -25.59 5.11 36.89
C GLY A 8 -24.65 5.93 36.00
N ALA A 9 -24.04 7.00 36.53
CA ALA A 9 -23.05 7.79 35.80
C ALA A 9 -21.76 6.99 35.53
N ARG A 10 -21.31 6.17 36.49
CA ARG A 10 -20.15 5.29 36.31
C ARG A 10 -20.40 4.24 35.23
N GLN A 11 -21.58 3.63 35.23
CA GLN A 11 -21.95 2.62 34.24
C GLN A 11 -21.99 3.20 32.83
N ARG A 12 -22.62 4.37 32.64
CA ARG A 12 -22.65 5.06 31.34
C ARG A 12 -21.26 5.42 30.83
N LEU A 13 -20.35 5.85 31.72
CA LEU A 13 -18.97 6.14 31.34
C LEU A 13 -18.23 4.88 30.86
N LEU A 14 -18.38 3.76 31.57
CA LEU A 14 -17.77 2.49 31.17
C LEU A 14 -18.31 1.99 29.82
N GLU A 15 -19.61 2.15 29.58
CA GLU A 15 -20.23 1.81 28.30
C GLU A 15 -19.71 2.70 27.17
N ALA A 16 -19.59 4.01 27.41
CA ALA A 16 -19.03 4.95 26.44
C ALA A 16 -17.55 4.61 26.11
N GLN A 17 -16.73 4.33 27.12
CA GLN A 17 -15.33 3.93 26.92
C GLN A 17 -15.21 2.61 26.14
N ARG A 18 -16.08 1.64 26.40
CA ARG A 18 -16.12 0.39 25.62
C ARG A 18 -16.54 0.66 24.17
N ALA A 19 -17.55 1.50 23.94
CA ALA A 19 -17.99 1.86 22.60
C ALA A 19 -16.88 2.58 21.83
N GLU A 20 -16.17 3.51 22.47
CA GLU A 20 -15.03 4.22 21.90
C GLU A 20 -13.89 3.26 21.55
N ALA A 21 -13.47 2.40 22.49
CA ALA A 21 -12.43 1.41 22.23
C ALA A 21 -12.81 0.46 21.08
N ASN A 22 -14.08 0.08 20.98
CA ASN A 22 -14.59 -0.71 19.86
C ASN A 22 -14.53 0.06 18.53
N ALA A 23 -14.92 1.34 18.53
CA ALA A 23 -14.86 2.19 17.34
C ALA A 23 -13.42 2.37 16.85
N LEU A 24 -12.48 2.67 17.77
CA LEU A 24 -11.06 2.80 17.44
C LEU A 24 -10.49 1.51 16.83
N ARG A 25 -10.82 0.35 17.39
CA ARG A 25 -10.40 -0.95 16.81
C ARG A 25 -10.95 -1.17 15.40
N LYS A 26 -12.22 -0.80 15.15
CA LYS A 26 -12.83 -0.89 13.82
C LYS A 26 -12.15 0.03 12.81
N VAL A 27 -11.85 1.27 13.19
CA VAL A 27 -11.14 2.23 12.33
C VAL A 27 -9.74 1.74 12.01
N GLN A 28 -8.99 1.23 13.00
CA GLN A 28 -7.66 0.65 12.78
C GLN A 28 -7.72 -0.56 11.84
N ALA A 29 -8.71 -1.44 12.00
CA ALA A 29 -8.90 -2.57 11.09
C ALA A 29 -9.22 -2.10 9.66
N ALA A 30 -10.09 -1.09 9.51
CA ALA A 30 -10.41 -0.51 8.21
C ALA A 30 -9.19 0.11 7.54
N ALA A 31 -8.37 0.85 8.29
CA ALA A 31 -7.12 1.44 7.78
C ALA A 31 -6.16 0.36 7.25
N ARG A 32 -5.92 -0.70 8.03
CA ARG A 32 -5.09 -1.85 7.59
C ARG A 32 -5.64 -2.52 6.33
N ASN A 33 -6.96 -2.66 6.24
CA ASN A 33 -7.60 -3.22 5.06
C ASN A 33 -7.42 -2.32 3.83
N CYS A 34 -7.58 -1.01 3.99
CA CYS A 34 -7.33 -0.05 2.91
C CYS A 34 -5.88 -0.14 2.41
N ASP A 35 -4.91 -0.23 3.32
CA ASP A 35 -3.50 -0.35 2.95
C ASP A 35 -3.21 -1.68 2.24
N ALA A 36 -3.80 -2.79 2.71
CA ALA A 36 -3.68 -4.08 2.06
C ALA A 36 -4.29 -4.07 0.64
N VAL A 37 -5.45 -3.44 0.46
CA VAL A 37 -6.11 -3.31 -0.84
C VAL A 37 -5.30 -2.41 -1.77
N ARG A 38 -4.76 -1.29 -1.29
CA ARG A 38 -3.86 -0.42 -2.08
C ARG A 38 -2.62 -1.16 -2.54
N SER A 39 -1.99 -1.94 -1.67
CA SER A 39 -0.83 -2.76 -2.03
C SER A 39 -1.17 -3.82 -3.08
N ARG A 40 -2.33 -4.47 -2.96
CA ARG A 40 -2.80 -5.45 -3.97
C ARG A 40 -3.11 -4.78 -5.31
N LEU A 41 -3.72 -3.59 -5.29
CA LEU A 41 -3.99 -2.81 -6.49
C LEU A 41 -2.68 -2.41 -7.18
N ALA A 42 -1.71 -1.89 -6.44
CA ALA A 42 -0.39 -1.55 -6.99
C ALA A 42 0.31 -2.77 -7.61
N ALA A 43 0.25 -3.93 -6.97
CA ALA A 43 0.80 -5.16 -7.53
C ALA A 43 0.05 -5.62 -8.80
N ALA A 44 -1.27 -5.44 -8.86
CA ALA A 44 -2.08 -5.74 -10.04
C ALA A 44 -1.75 -4.78 -11.20
N ASP A 45 -1.56 -3.50 -10.91
CA ASP A 45 -1.16 -2.48 -11.90
C ASP A 45 0.20 -2.82 -12.53
N VAL A 46 1.18 -3.26 -11.71
CA VAL A 46 2.48 -3.72 -12.22
C VAL A 46 2.31 -4.90 -13.17
N LYS A 47 1.52 -5.92 -12.79
CA LYS A 47 1.27 -7.10 -13.64
C LYS A 47 0.53 -6.73 -14.93
N LEU A 48 -0.45 -5.85 -14.85
CA LEU A 48 -1.19 -5.36 -16.00
C LEU A 48 -0.23 -4.67 -16.98
N LEU A 49 0.66 -3.84 -16.47
CA LEU A 49 1.65 -3.14 -17.27
C LEU A 49 2.64 -4.10 -17.94
N GLU A 50 3.13 -5.10 -17.23
CA GLU A 50 3.98 -6.16 -17.80
C GLU A 50 3.27 -6.90 -18.94
N ALA A 51 1.99 -7.24 -18.75
CA ALA A 51 1.16 -7.86 -19.77
C ALA A 51 0.98 -6.95 -20.99
N GLN A 52 0.72 -5.66 -20.78
CA GLN A 52 0.62 -4.67 -21.86
C GLN A 52 1.94 -4.51 -22.63
N ARG A 53 3.09 -4.48 -21.94
CA ARG A 53 4.42 -4.47 -22.58
C ARG A 53 4.63 -5.72 -23.43
N SER A 54 4.30 -6.89 -22.89
CA SER A 54 4.40 -8.16 -23.60
C SER A 54 3.51 -8.18 -24.85
N LEU A 55 2.28 -7.68 -24.75
CA LEU A 55 1.36 -7.57 -25.88
C LEU A 55 1.90 -6.63 -26.96
N VAL A 56 2.45 -5.48 -26.58
CA VAL A 56 3.06 -4.54 -27.54
C VAL A 56 4.30 -5.15 -28.21
N ARG A 57 5.13 -5.89 -27.48
CA ARG A 57 6.31 -6.59 -28.04
C ARG A 57 5.90 -7.66 -29.06
N THR A 58 4.82 -8.40 -28.80
CA THR A 58 4.38 -9.51 -29.65
C THR A 58 3.54 -9.04 -30.84
N SER A 59 2.66 -8.05 -30.65
CA SER A 59 1.65 -7.65 -31.64
C SER A 59 1.90 -6.28 -32.27
N GLY A 60 2.85 -5.49 -31.74
CA GLY A 60 3.05 -4.11 -32.11
C GLY A 60 2.07 -3.15 -31.44
N ALA A 61 2.45 -1.86 -31.33
CA ALA A 61 1.70 -0.86 -30.56
C ALA A 61 0.29 -0.59 -31.11
N ALA A 62 0.12 -0.46 -32.43
CA ALA A 62 -1.16 -0.18 -33.06
C ALA A 62 -2.18 -1.32 -32.83
N ARG A 63 -1.78 -2.57 -33.05
CA ARG A 63 -2.64 -3.74 -32.84
C ARG A 63 -2.94 -3.96 -31.35
N ALA A 64 -1.96 -3.78 -30.48
CA ALA A 64 -2.17 -3.87 -29.03
C ALA A 64 -3.17 -2.81 -28.53
N ALA A 65 -3.10 -1.58 -29.05
CA ALA A 65 -4.03 -0.51 -28.72
C ALA A 65 -5.48 -0.87 -29.12
N LEU A 66 -5.67 -1.42 -30.33
CA LEU A 66 -6.97 -1.93 -30.78
C LEU A 66 -7.51 -3.05 -29.88
N LEU A 67 -6.66 -4.03 -29.51
CA LEU A 67 -7.05 -5.15 -28.65
C LEU A 67 -7.43 -4.72 -27.23
N LEU A 68 -6.78 -3.66 -26.72
CA LEU A 68 -7.04 -3.10 -25.40
C LEU A 68 -8.15 -2.04 -25.41
N GLY A 69 -8.66 -1.66 -26.58
CA GLY A 69 -9.69 -0.62 -26.71
C GLY A 69 -9.23 0.76 -26.27
N VAL A 70 -7.94 1.08 -26.44
CA VAL A 70 -7.34 2.37 -26.06
C VAL A 70 -6.66 3.02 -27.25
N GLU A 71 -6.42 4.33 -27.17
CA GLU A 71 -5.62 5.02 -28.17
C GLU A 71 -4.13 4.63 -28.08
N GLU A 72 -3.49 4.45 -29.24
CA GLU A 72 -2.07 4.08 -29.32
C GLU A 72 -1.15 5.10 -28.63
N ALA A 73 -1.47 6.39 -28.74
CA ALA A 73 -0.72 7.44 -28.07
C ALA A 73 -0.81 7.34 -26.53
N THR A 74 -1.99 7.01 -26.01
CA THR A 74 -2.25 6.82 -24.58
C THR A 74 -1.53 5.58 -24.05
N LEU A 75 -1.58 4.47 -24.80
CA LEU A 75 -0.82 3.25 -24.48
C LEU A 75 0.68 3.54 -24.43
N ARG A 76 1.25 4.17 -25.46
CA ARG A 76 2.68 4.51 -25.51
C ARG A 76 3.10 5.44 -24.38
N ARG A 77 2.28 6.45 -24.06
CA ARG A 77 2.56 7.39 -22.96
C ARG A 77 2.56 6.69 -21.61
N GLY A 78 1.58 5.80 -21.39
CA GLY A 78 1.48 4.99 -20.18
C GLY A 78 2.73 4.14 -19.96
N LEU A 79 3.15 3.40 -20.99
CA LEU A 79 4.32 2.52 -20.93
C LEU A 79 5.64 3.26 -20.67
N ARG A 80 5.84 4.43 -21.31
CA ARG A 80 7.03 5.27 -21.09
C ARG A 80 7.09 5.85 -19.68
N ARG A 81 5.97 6.39 -19.18
CA ARG A 81 5.92 7.01 -17.84
C ARG A 81 6.32 6.03 -16.75
N THR A 82 6.00 4.75 -16.93
CA THR A 82 6.36 3.70 -15.99
C THR A 82 7.80 3.22 -16.09
N ASP A 83 8.45 3.33 -17.26
CA ASP A 83 9.89 3.05 -17.39
C ASP A 83 10.71 4.05 -16.54
N ASP A 84 10.31 5.32 -16.56
CA ASP A 84 10.97 6.40 -15.80
C ASP A 84 10.79 6.27 -14.27
N THR A 85 9.69 5.66 -13.81
CA THR A 85 9.46 5.44 -12.37
C THR A 85 10.25 4.24 -11.83
N THR A 86 10.47 3.21 -12.65
CA THR A 86 11.28 2.05 -12.24
C THR A 86 12.77 2.40 -12.16
N SER A 87 13.26 3.34 -12.98
CA SER A 87 14.67 3.76 -12.94
C SER A 87 15.04 4.61 -11.71
N ARG A 88 14.05 5.11 -10.95
CA ARG A 88 14.24 6.03 -9.82
C ARG A 88 14.12 5.39 -8.44
N HIS A 89 14.01 4.06 -8.33
CA HIS A 89 14.04 3.42 -7.03
C HIS A 89 15.50 3.37 -6.53
N PRO A 90 15.90 4.16 -5.51
CA PRO A 90 17.23 4.00 -4.92
C PRO A 90 17.26 2.66 -4.22
N THR A 91 18.23 1.82 -4.59
CA THR A 91 18.66 0.68 -3.81
C THR A 91 19.11 1.19 -2.45
N SER A 92 18.38 0.86 -1.38
CA SER A 92 18.86 1.10 -0.02
C SER A 92 20.19 0.36 0.20
N PRO A 93 21.21 1.02 0.78
CA PRO A 93 22.50 0.39 1.02
C PRO A 93 22.36 -0.70 2.08
N SER A 94 22.90 -1.87 1.75
CA SER A 94 23.05 -3.02 2.62
C SER A 94 23.85 -2.63 3.87
N SER A 95 23.20 -2.57 5.03
CA SER A 95 23.86 -2.53 6.33
C SER A 95 24.40 -3.93 6.63
N SER A 96 25.60 -4.23 6.13
CA SER A 96 26.41 -5.33 6.63
C SER A 96 27.08 -4.87 7.93
N GLY A 97 26.43 -5.11 9.06
CA GLY A 97 27.06 -5.06 10.38
C GLY A 97 28.00 -6.24 10.52
N HIS A 98 29.27 -6.05 10.16
CA HIS A 98 30.37 -6.91 10.58
C HIS A 98 30.64 -6.60 12.05
N ILE A 99 30.29 -7.54 12.93
CA ILE A 99 30.66 -7.47 14.34
C ILE A 99 31.93 -8.33 14.46
N ASP A 100 33.09 -7.69 14.40
CA ASP A 100 34.35 -8.32 14.76
C ASP A 100 34.36 -8.54 16.28
N ALA A 101 34.55 -9.80 16.65
CA ALA A 101 34.78 -10.22 18.02
C ALA A 101 36.22 -9.87 18.38
N GLU A 102 36.41 -8.77 19.09
CA GLU A 102 37.62 -8.51 19.86
C GLU A 102 37.54 -9.29 21.17
N ALA A 103 38.29 -10.39 21.21
CA ALA A 103 38.82 -10.94 22.44
C ALA A 103 40.04 -10.10 22.84
N ASP A 104 40.13 -9.66 24.08
CA ASP A 104 41.40 -9.52 24.82
C ASP A 104 41.15 -9.32 26.33
N ASP A 105 41.91 -10.12 27.09
CA ASP A 105 42.25 -10.17 28.53
C ASP A 105 41.18 -10.16 29.64
#